data_AF-A0A1C0VEY8-F1
#
_entry.id   AF-A0A1C0VEY8-F1
#
_cell.length_a   1.000
_cell.length_b   1.000
_cell.length_c   1.000
_cell.angle_alpha   90.00
_cell.angle_beta   90.00
_cell.angle_gamma   90.00
#
_symmetry.space_group_name_H-M   'P 1'
#
loop_
_entity.id
_entity.type
_entity.pdbx_description
1 polymer ?
#
loop_
_entity_poly.entity_id
_entity_poly.type
_entity_poly.pdbx_seq_one_letter_code
_entity_poly.pdbx_strand_id
1 'polypeptide(L)'
;MARYTCLFSFSQPSDQLLGQLEPSLTDCGLNVVHKTVDYLLARERPGKVSYYRLVTVELVIDRADEVRNRTRLNLIVKNEELALQQNNHCRQMSEQIGQTLQESGLLELLSSVTG
;
A
#
# COMPACT_ATOMS: atom_id res chain seq x y z
N MET A 1 12.61 4.01 -11.88
CA MET A 1 11.64 3.22 -11.13
C MET A 1 10.91 4.16 -10.20
N ALA A 2 9.61 4.29 -10.35
CA ALA A 2 8.78 5.17 -9.52
C ALA A 2 8.45 4.45 -8.21
N ARG A 3 8.51 5.19 -7.09
CA ARG A 3 8.20 4.65 -5.77
C ARG A 3 7.48 5.69 -4.93
N TYR A 4 6.30 5.34 -4.44
CA TYR A 4 5.50 6.18 -3.56
C TYR A 4 5.31 5.47 -2.23
N THR A 5 5.51 6.19 -1.13
CA THR A 5 5.37 5.61 0.21
C THR A 5 4.36 6.44 1.02
N CYS A 6 3.34 5.78 1.56
CA CYS A 6 2.38 6.36 2.49
C CYS A 6 2.55 5.71 3.86
N LEU A 7 2.54 6.53 4.90
CA LEU A 7 2.64 6.09 6.28
C LEU A 7 1.28 6.25 6.95
N PHE A 8 0.79 5.18 7.56
CA PHE A 8 -0.45 5.16 8.32
C PHE A 8 -0.19 4.80 9.78
N SER A 9 -1.05 5.27 10.67
CA SER A 9 -1.21 4.78 12.04
C SER A 9 -2.48 3.97 12.18
N PHE A 10 -2.45 3.00 13.10
CA PHE A 10 -3.62 2.26 13.52
C PHE A 10 -3.53 1.89 15.00
N SER A 11 -4.70 1.73 15.63
CA SER A 11 -4.82 1.52 17.08
C SER A 11 -5.22 0.09 17.46
N GLN A 12 -5.47 -0.77 16.47
CA GLN A 12 -5.91 -2.15 16.66
C GLN A 12 -4.74 -3.15 16.64
N PRO A 13 -4.89 -4.36 17.20
CA PRO A 13 -3.88 -5.40 17.10
C PRO A 13 -3.48 -5.71 15.65
N SER A 14 -2.18 -5.80 15.41
CA SER A 14 -1.59 -5.94 14.06
C SER A 14 -1.90 -7.28 13.39
N ASP A 15 -2.22 -8.32 14.16
CA ASP A 15 -2.29 -9.71 13.69
C ASP A 15 -3.38 -9.99 12.65
N GLN A 16 -4.42 -9.16 12.56
CA GLN A 16 -5.50 -9.32 11.58
C GLN A 16 -5.62 -8.16 10.59
N LEU A 17 -4.87 -7.07 10.79
CA LEU A 17 -4.99 -5.86 9.99
C LEU A 17 -4.81 -6.13 8.50
N LEU A 18 -3.71 -6.81 8.11
CA LEU A 18 -3.43 -7.10 6.71
C LEU A 18 -4.50 -8.00 6.06
N GLY A 19 -5.19 -8.84 6.84
CA GLY A 19 -6.33 -9.61 6.34
C GLY A 19 -7.59 -8.81 6.14
N GLN A 20 -7.80 -7.75 6.93
CA GLN A 20 -8.94 -6.85 6.75
C GLN A 20 -8.75 -5.87 5.58
N LEU A 21 -7.50 -5.57 5.21
CA LEU A 21 -7.18 -4.68 4.08
C LEU A 21 -7.12 -5.40 2.72
N GLU A 22 -7.03 -6.72 2.72
CA GLU A 22 -6.94 -7.54 1.50
C GLU A 22 -8.13 -7.35 0.53
N PRO A 23 -9.40 -7.28 1.01
CA PRO A 23 -10.53 -6.92 0.15
C PRO A 23 -10.37 -5.55 -0.51
N SER A 24 -9.93 -4.52 0.23
CA SER A 24 -9.69 -3.18 -0.32
C SER A 24 -8.64 -3.19 -1.43
N LEU A 25 -7.54 -3.94 -1.27
CA LEU A 25 -6.54 -4.10 -2.32
C LEU A 25 -7.10 -4.84 -3.55
N THR A 26 -7.95 -5.83 -3.32
CA THR A 26 -8.62 -6.61 -4.37
C THR A 26 -9.56 -5.73 -5.20
N ASP A 27 -10.29 -4.81 -4.55
CA ASP A 27 -11.17 -3.83 -5.20
C ASP A 27 -10.37 -2.80 -6.03
N CYS A 28 -9.15 -2.46 -5.58
CA CYS A 28 -8.20 -1.68 -6.40
C CYS A 28 -7.61 -2.46 -7.59
N GLY A 29 -8.04 -3.71 -7.83
CA GLY A 29 -7.55 -4.52 -8.94
C GLY A 29 -6.19 -5.17 -8.71
N LEU A 30 -5.78 -5.32 -7.45
CA LEU A 30 -4.56 -6.03 -7.06
C LEU A 30 -4.88 -7.50 -6.76
N ASN A 31 -3.87 -8.35 -6.90
CA ASN A 31 -3.86 -9.73 -6.42
C ASN A 31 -2.80 -9.86 -5.33
N VAL A 32 -3.16 -10.41 -4.18
CA VAL A 32 -2.18 -10.74 -3.14
C VAL A 32 -1.30 -11.90 -3.63
N VAL A 33 0.01 -11.68 -3.61
CA VAL A 33 1.03 -12.64 -4.04
C VAL A 33 1.63 -13.35 -2.83
N HIS A 34 1.83 -12.61 -1.74
CA HIS A 34 2.40 -13.14 -0.51
C HIS A 34 1.90 -12.35 0.71
N LYS A 35 1.76 -13.03 1.85
CA LYS A 35 1.25 -12.44 3.10
C LYS A 35 1.82 -13.17 4.30
N THR A 36 2.33 -12.40 5.26
CA THR A 36 2.72 -12.81 6.61
C THR A 36 1.93 -11.97 7.63
N VAL A 37 2.30 -12.05 8.91
CA VAL A 37 1.63 -11.31 9.98
C VAL A 37 1.94 -9.80 9.95
N ASP A 38 3.04 -9.42 9.32
CA ASP A 38 3.59 -8.06 9.30
C ASP A 38 3.91 -7.56 7.88
N TYR A 39 3.75 -8.41 6.87
CA TYR A 39 4.05 -8.07 5.49
C TYR A 39 2.97 -8.58 4.53
N LEU A 40 2.57 -7.76 3.57
CA LEU A 40 1.71 -8.17 2.46
C LEU A 40 2.25 -7.61 1.15
N LEU A 41 2.44 -8.49 0.18
CA LEU A 41 2.85 -8.18 -1.17
C LEU A 41 1.67 -8.44 -2.12
N ALA A 42 1.27 -7.41 -2.87
CA ALA A 42 0.26 -7.51 -3.90
C ALA A 42 0.75 -6.97 -5.23
N ARG A 43 0.17 -7.44 -6.33
CA ARG A 43 0.51 -7.02 -7.68
C ARG A 43 -0.75 -6.69 -8.48
N GLU A 44 -0.68 -5.64 -9.27
CA GLU A 44 -1.76 -5.26 -10.18
C GLU A 44 -2.08 -6.37 -11.19
N ARG A 45 -3.37 -6.61 -11.41
CA ARG A 45 -3.84 -7.55 -12.43
C ARG A 45 -3.45 -7.05 -13.83
N PRO A 46 -2.85 -7.89 -14.67
CA PRO A 46 -2.55 -7.52 -16.05
C PRO A 46 -3.85 -7.30 -16.86
N GLY A 47 -3.75 -6.53 -17.94
CA GLY A 47 -4.83 -6.35 -18.92
C GLY A 47 -5.36 -4.92 -19.06
N LYS A 48 -5.07 -4.03 -18.09
CA LYS A 48 -5.46 -2.60 -18.17
C LYS A 48 -4.32 -1.68 -18.62
N VAL A 49 -3.08 -2.06 -18.31
CA VAL A 49 -1.87 -1.28 -18.63
C VAL A 49 -0.78 -2.18 -19.20
N SER A 50 0.20 -1.57 -19.87
CA SER A 50 1.41 -2.24 -20.33
C SER A 50 2.17 -2.90 -19.17
N TYR A 51 2.84 -4.02 -19.44
CA TYR A 51 3.54 -4.81 -18.41
C TYR A 51 4.50 -4.01 -17.52
N TYR A 52 5.25 -3.07 -18.10
CA TYR A 52 6.20 -2.21 -17.37
C TYR A 52 5.52 -1.21 -16.41
N ARG A 53 4.22 -0.94 -16.61
CA ARG A 53 3.43 -0.05 -15.75
C ARG A 53 2.79 -0.78 -14.59
N LEU A 54 2.75 -2.12 -14.62
CA LEU A 54 2.12 -2.92 -13.56
C LEU A 54 2.73 -2.59 -12.20
N VAL A 55 1.86 -2.25 -11.28
CA VAL A 55 2.26 -1.84 -9.93
C VAL A 55 2.45 -3.04 -9.03
N THR A 56 3.52 -2.98 -8.22
CA THR A 56 3.73 -3.84 -7.06
C THR A 56 3.48 -3.00 -5.81
N VAL A 57 2.70 -3.56 -4.89
CA VAL A 57 2.32 -2.95 -3.63
C VAL A 57 2.88 -3.78 -2.48
N GLU A 58 3.53 -3.12 -1.54
CA GLU A 58 4.00 -3.73 -0.31
C GLU A 58 3.39 -2.98 0.88
N LEU A 59 2.81 -3.73 1.79
CA LEU A 59 2.34 -3.27 3.09
C LEU A 59 3.27 -3.85 4.15
N VAL A 60 3.88 -2.99 4.97
CA VAL A 60 4.81 -3.38 6.03
C VAL A 60 4.34 -2.80 7.35
N ILE A 61 4.05 -3.66 8.33
CA ILE A 61 3.73 -3.25 9.69
C ILE A 61 5.04 -3.08 10.47
N ASP A 62 5.27 -1.87 10.97
CA ASP A 62 6.35 -1.61 11.92
C ASP A 62 5.84 -1.86 13.34
N ARG A 63 6.30 -2.97 13.93
CA ARG A 63 5.95 -3.39 15.30
C ARG A 63 6.89 -2.80 16.36
N ALA A 64 7.96 -2.08 15.98
CA ALA A 64 8.93 -1.57 16.94
C ALA A 64 8.31 -0.54 17.93
N ASP A 65 7.21 0.11 17.54
CA ASP A 65 6.48 1.10 18.32
C ASP A 65 5.22 0.55 19.04
N GLU A 66 5.00 -0.78 19.10
CA GLU A 66 3.83 -1.37 19.80
C GLU A 66 3.74 -0.94 21.27
N VAL A 67 4.88 -0.70 21.93
CA VAL A 67 4.96 -0.22 23.32
C VAL A 67 4.30 1.16 23.52
N ARG A 68 4.17 1.97 22.45
CA ARG A 68 3.53 3.30 22.49
C ARG A 68 2.13 3.32 21.89
N ASN A 69 1.54 2.15 21.62
CA ASN A 69 0.21 2.01 21.01
C ASN A 69 0.09 2.77 19.67
N ARG A 70 1.21 2.94 18.97
CA ARG A 70 1.31 3.65 17.68
C ARG A 70 1.95 2.73 16.66
N THR A 71 1.27 1.63 16.37
CA THR A 71 1.71 0.73 15.32
C THR A 71 1.57 1.45 13.98
N ARG A 72 2.60 1.36 13.14
CA ARG A 72 2.65 2.05 11.85
C ARG A 72 2.54 1.05 10.72
N LEU A 73 1.89 1.46 9.64
CA LEU A 73 1.80 0.72 8.40
C LEU A 73 2.46 1.55 7.30
N ASN A 74 3.47 0.99 6.65
CA ASN A 74 4.07 1.55 5.45
C ASN A 74 3.41 0.92 4.23
N LEU A 75 2.74 1.73 3.43
CA LEU A 75 2.31 1.38 2.08
C LEU A 75 3.39 1.84 1.10
N ILE A 76 3.96 0.91 0.36
CA ILE A 76 4.95 1.17 -0.68
C ILE A 76 4.35 0.74 -2.01
N VAL A 77 4.32 1.65 -2.97
CA VAL A 77 3.76 1.42 -4.31
C VAL A 77 4.86 1.70 -5.32
N LYS A 78 5.16 0.71 -6.16
CA LYS A 78 6.31 0.79 -7.06
C LYS A 78 6.07 0.12 -8.41
N ASN A 79 6.64 0.68 -9.47
CA ASN A 79 6.65 0.06 -10.81
C ASN A 79 7.88 0.52 -11.61
N GLU A 80 8.03 0.05 -12.85
CA GLU A 80 9.19 0.36 -13.68
C GLU A 80 9.12 1.72 -14.40
N GLU A 81 8.07 2.54 -14.16
CA GLU A 81 8.00 3.89 -14.71
C GLU A 81 9.09 4.82 -14.11
N LEU A 82 9.30 5.98 -14.72
CA LEU A 82 10.19 7.02 -14.19
C LEU A 82 9.41 7.96 -13.26
N ALA A 83 9.95 8.20 -12.05
CA ALA A 83 9.32 9.07 -11.05
C ALA A 83 9.15 10.52 -11.51
N LEU A 84 9.99 10.98 -12.45
CA LEU A 84 9.98 12.35 -13.00
C LEU A 84 8.74 12.68 -13.84
N GLN A 85 7.95 11.67 -14.24
CA GLN A 85 6.68 11.89 -14.94
C GLN A 85 5.57 12.19 -13.94
N GLN A 86 5.10 13.44 -13.89
CA GLN A 86 4.06 13.88 -12.95
C GLN A 86 2.73 13.13 -13.11
N ASN A 87 2.45 12.62 -14.32
CA ASN A 87 1.30 11.78 -14.64
C ASN A 87 1.76 10.34 -14.89
N ASN A 88 2.22 9.64 -13.85
CA ASN A 88 2.57 8.22 -13.93
C ASN A 88 1.49 7.35 -13.27
N HIS A 89 1.36 6.12 -13.76
CA HIS A 89 0.35 5.17 -13.27
C HIS A 89 0.63 4.76 -11.82
N CYS A 90 1.92 4.66 -11.47
CA CYS A 90 2.34 4.33 -10.11
C CYS A 90 1.79 5.30 -9.06
N ARG A 91 1.79 6.60 -9.35
CA ARG A 91 1.26 7.64 -8.48
C ARG A 91 -0.25 7.54 -8.36
N GLN A 92 -0.94 7.42 -9.49
CA GLN A 92 -2.40 7.28 -9.51
C GLN A 92 -2.85 6.08 -8.67
N MET A 93 -2.17 4.94 -8.84
CA MET A 93 -2.42 3.75 -8.01
C MET A 93 -2.12 4.01 -6.53
N SER A 94 -1.03 4.72 -6.20
CA SER A 94 -0.71 5.04 -4.80
C SER A 94 -1.76 5.92 -4.14
N GLU A 95 -2.30 6.90 -4.87
CA GLU A 95 -3.35 7.80 -4.40
C GLU A 95 -4.67 7.04 -4.25
N GLN A 96 -5.05 6.22 -5.24
CA GLN A 96 -6.24 5.38 -5.18
C GLN A 96 -6.22 4.40 -4.01
N ILE A 97 -5.13 3.62 -3.88
CA ILE A 97 -4.99 2.66 -2.77
C ILE A 97 -5.00 3.40 -1.44
N GLY A 98 -4.27 4.50 -1.33
CA GLY A 98 -4.23 5.31 -0.12
C GLY A 98 -5.62 5.77 0.32
N GLN A 99 -6.43 6.26 -0.61
CA GLN A 99 -7.82 6.68 -0.34
C GLN A 99 -8.70 5.50 0.08
N THR A 100 -8.69 4.38 -0.66
CA THR A 100 -9.49 3.20 -0.32
C THR A 100 -9.11 2.64 1.06
N LEU A 101 -7.83 2.68 1.42
CA LEU A 101 -7.36 2.27 2.73
C LEU A 101 -7.82 3.22 3.85
N GLN A 102 -7.87 4.53 3.62
CA GLN A 102 -8.45 5.48 4.58
C GLN A 102 -9.96 5.28 4.76
N GLU A 103 -10.67 5.03 3.66
CA GLU A 103 -12.12 4.80 3.66
C GLU A 103 -12.52 3.52 4.41
N SER A 104 -11.59 2.57 4.59
CA SER A 104 -11.81 1.39 5.45
C SER A 104 -12.07 1.75 6.92
N GLY A 105 -11.67 2.95 7.36
CA GLY A 105 -11.77 3.40 8.76
C GLY A 105 -10.79 2.72 9.71
N LEU A 106 -9.95 1.81 9.22
CA LEU A 106 -8.96 1.05 10.00
C LEU A 106 -7.62 1.78 10.15
N LEU A 107 -7.38 2.78 9.29
CA LEU A 107 -6.10 3.46 9.12
C LEU A 107 -6.27 4.97 9.11
N GLU A 108 -5.37 5.68 9.78
CA GLU A 108 -5.24 7.13 9.70
C GLU A 108 -3.93 7.48 8.97
N LEU A 109 -4.00 8.33 7.94
CA LEU A 109 -2.81 8.74 7.18
C LEU A 109 -1.98 9.74 7.99
N LEU A 110 -0.71 9.41 8.21
CA LEU A 110 0.25 10.28 8.88
C LEU A 110 1.02 11.14 7.89
N SER A 111 1.50 10.55 6.80
CA SER A 111 2.23 11.26 5.76
C SER A 111 2.24 10.48 4.45
N SER A 112 2.45 11.19 3.35
CA SER A 112 2.78 10.60 2.04
C SER A 112 4.06 11.22 1.53
N VAL A 113 4.98 10.40 1.04
CA VAL A 113 6.28 10.80 0.51
C VAL A 113 6.45 10.26 -0.90
N THR A 114 6.81 11.15 -1.82
CA THR A 114 7.17 10.81 -3.19
C THR A 114 8.67 10.54 -3.29
N GLY A 115 9.07 9.38 -3.82
CA GLY A 115 10.46 8.94 -3.94
C GLY A 115 10.90 8.74 -5.38
#